data_AF-A0A357MAT9-F1
#
_entry.id   AF-A0A357MAT9-F1
#
_cell.length_a   1.000
_cell.length_b   1.000
_cell.length_c   1.000
_cell.angle_alpha   90.00
_cell.angle_beta   90.00
_cell.angle_gamma   90.00
#
_symmetry.space_group_name_H-M   'P 1'
#
loop_
_entity.id
_entity.type
_entity.pdbx_description
1 polymer ?
#
loop_
_entity_poly.entity_id
_entity_poly.type
_entity_poly.pdbx_seq_one_letter_code
_entity_poly.pdbx_strand_id
1 'polypeptide(L)'
;MYFRNPDHAPSKPEWQGENAVKLEEDLFYGHGIGITTGEIIIDSLNGERVPGSNISAFLTNESIHPDFNYLQRLSSGSVLTGAENRGSECTVFSRIGTRSYIYKI
;
A
#
# COMPACT_ATOMS: atom_id res chain seq x y z
N MET A 1 -3.98 7.69 2.14
CA MET A 1 -3.99 8.99 2.83
C MET A 1 -2.64 9.21 3.49
N TYR A 2 -2.24 10.45 3.76
CA TYR A 2 -0.98 10.73 4.45
C TYR A 2 -1.17 11.79 5.54
N PHE A 3 -0.78 11.47 6.77
CA PHE A 3 -0.71 12.43 7.87
C PHE A 3 0.71 12.96 7.94
N ARG A 4 0.90 14.27 7.77
CA ARG A 4 2.22 14.90 7.78
C ARG A 4 2.53 15.48 9.15
N ASN A 5 3.75 15.26 9.63
CA ASN A 5 4.29 15.89 10.83
C ASN A 5 5.48 16.81 10.48
N PRO A 6 5.24 18.10 10.23
CA PRO A 6 6.29 19.00 9.75
C PRO A 6 7.41 19.24 10.77
N ASP A 7 7.08 19.18 12.06
CA ASP A 7 7.96 19.52 13.18
C ASP A 7 8.45 18.29 13.95
N HIS A 8 8.45 17.11 13.32
CA HIS A 8 8.99 15.88 13.91
C HIS A 8 10.43 16.10 14.41
N ALA A 9 10.80 15.44 15.51
CA ALA A 9 12.15 15.54 16.04
C ALA A 9 13.17 15.03 15.00
N PRO A 10 14.26 15.77 14.68
CA PRO A 10 15.25 15.34 13.69
C PRO A 10 15.93 14.00 14.01
N SER A 11 15.95 13.60 15.28
CA SER A 11 16.43 12.29 15.73
C SER A 11 15.44 11.14 15.52
N LYS A 12 14.23 11.44 15.04
CA LYS A 12 13.09 10.52 14.88
C LYS A 12 12.46 10.67 13.48
N PRO A 13 13.21 10.44 12.39
CA PRO A 13 12.71 10.63 11.03
C PRO A 13 11.53 9.72 10.66
N GLU A 14 11.36 8.59 11.35
CA GLU A 14 10.21 7.70 11.22
C GLU A 14 8.89 8.37 11.61
N TRP A 15 8.93 9.46 12.38
CA TRP A 15 7.77 10.24 12.82
C TRP A 15 7.46 11.45 11.95
N GLN A 16 8.06 11.57 10.76
CA GLN A 16 7.77 12.64 9.80
C GLN A 16 6.34 12.61 9.24
N GLY A 17 5.64 11.50 9.43
CA GLY A 17 4.26 11.31 9.04
C GLY A 17 3.87 9.84 9.02
N GLU A 18 2.60 9.58 8.70
CA GLU A 18 2.02 8.25 8.69
C GLU A 18 1.20 8.03 7.41
N ASN A 19 1.49 6.94 6.69
CA ASN A 19 0.67 6.50 5.58
C ASN A 19 -0.55 5.75 6.12
N ALA A 20 -1.75 6.22 5.79
CA ALA A 20 -2.99 5.66 6.30
C ALA A 20 -3.92 5.15 5.19
N VAL A 21 -4.54 3.99 5.43
CA VAL A 21 -5.66 3.49 4.62
C VAL A 21 -6.95 4.04 5.23
N LYS A 22 -7.75 4.76 4.43
CA LYS A 22 -9.06 5.25 4.87
C LYS A 22 -10.06 4.09 4.82
N LEU A 23 -10.71 3.80 5.95
CA LEU A 23 -11.69 2.73 6.09
C LEU A 23 -13.11 3.30 6.10
N GLU A 24 -13.33 4.41 6.81
CA GLU A 24 -14.59 5.15 6.88
C GLU A 24 -14.32 6.66 6.94
N GLU A 25 -15.33 7.49 7.20
CA GLU A 25 -15.23 8.96 7.17
C GLU A 25 -14.10 9.50 8.06
N ASP A 26 -14.03 9.03 9.31
CA ASP A 26 -12.99 9.34 10.30
C ASP A 26 -12.40 8.05 10.92
N LEU A 27 -12.18 7.03 10.08
CA LEU A 27 -11.54 5.78 10.51
C LEU A 27 -10.42 5.42 9.55
N PHE A 28 -9.24 5.18 10.12
CA PHE A 28 -8.01 4.99 9.38
C PHE A 28 -7.23 3.81 9.94
N TYR A 29 -6.52 3.10 9.07
CA TYR A 29 -5.47 2.17 9.47
C TYR A 29 -4.10 2.78 9.19
N GLY A 30 -3.33 3.05 10.24
CA GLY A 30 -1.91 3.40 10.17
C GLY A 30 -1.05 2.20 10.59
N HIS A 31 0.06 1.99 9.91
CA HIS A 31 1.01 0.95 10.29
C HIS A 31 1.62 1.28 11.67
N GLY A 32 1.59 0.34 12.61
CA GLY A 32 2.07 0.55 13.98
C GLY A 32 1.04 1.22 14.90
N ILE A 33 0.32 2.24 14.45
CA ILE A 33 -0.74 2.91 15.24
C ILE A 33 -2.02 2.05 15.31
N GLY A 34 -2.33 1.31 14.26
CA GLY A 34 -3.52 0.45 14.16
C GLY A 34 -4.73 1.16 13.55
N ILE A 35 -5.92 0.63 13.85
CA ILE A 35 -7.20 1.17 13.37
C ILE A 35 -7.71 2.20 14.38
N THR A 36 -7.78 3.46 13.98
CA THR A 36 -8.16 4.57 14.87
C THR A 36 -8.65 5.79 14.08
N THR A 37 -9.04 6.86 14.77
CA THR A 37 -9.47 8.12 14.16
C THR A 37 -8.30 8.97 13.67
N GLY A 38 -8.58 9.97 12.83
CA GLY A 38 -7.53 10.89 12.36
C GLY A 38 -6.90 11.69 13.51
N GLU A 39 -7.69 12.06 14.51
CA GLU A 39 -7.23 12.77 15.70
C GLU A 39 -6.16 11.99 16.48
N ILE A 40 -6.37 10.69 16.71
CA ILE A 40 -5.40 9.85 17.43
C ILE A 40 -4.09 9.69 16.65
N ILE A 41 -4.15 9.62 15.31
CA ILE A 41 -2.94 9.61 14.48
C ILE A 41 -2.19 10.93 14.63
N ILE A 42 -2.90 12.07 14.57
CA ILE A 42 -2.32 13.40 14.76
C ILE A 42 -1.68 13.54 16.14
N ASP A 43 -2.34 13.08 17.19
CA ASP A 43 -1.82 13.14 18.56
C ASP A 43 -0.56 12.30 18.74
N SER A 44 -0.54 11.11 18.14
CA SER A 44 0.61 10.21 18.16
C SER A 44 1.83 10.85 17.47
N LEU A 45 1.62 11.46 16.29
CA LEU A 45 2.66 12.21 15.57
C LEU A 45 3.10 13.45 16.36
N ASN A 46 2.15 14.19 16.96
CA ASN A 46 2.42 15.39 17.72
C ASN A 46 3.24 15.14 18.98
N GLY A 47 3.16 13.95 19.56
CA GLY A 47 3.98 13.51 20.69
C GLY A 47 5.46 13.39 20.37
N GLU A 48 5.80 13.34 19.07
CA GLU A 48 7.16 13.05 18.59
C GLU A 48 7.81 14.24 17.87
N ARG A 49 7.31 15.44 18.18
CA ARG A 49 7.83 16.73 17.67
C ARG A 49 9.01 17.26 18.47
N VAL A 50 9.66 18.27 17.93
CA VAL A 50 10.66 19.06 18.67
C VAL A 50 10.02 19.78 19.88
N PRO A 51 10.76 19.94 21.00
CA PRO A 51 10.25 20.65 22.16
C PRO A 51 9.81 22.09 21.83
N GLY A 52 8.63 22.47 22.29
CA GLY A 52 8.08 23.82 22.08
C GLY A 52 7.46 24.06 20.70
N SER A 53 7.33 23.03 19.85
CA SER A 53 6.62 23.16 18.57
C SER A 53 5.15 23.52 18.77
N ASN A 54 4.70 24.56 18.04
CA ASN A 54 3.30 24.97 17.94
C ASN A 54 2.65 24.55 16.61
N ILE A 55 3.35 23.77 15.78
CA ILE A 55 2.84 23.30 14.48
C ILE A 55 2.36 21.87 14.65
N SER A 56 1.05 21.65 14.51
CA SER A 56 0.44 20.32 14.59
C SER A 56 0.72 19.50 13.33
N ALA A 57 0.77 18.18 13.47
CA ALA A 57 0.55 17.26 12.38
C ALA A 57 -0.86 17.43 11.79
N PHE A 58 -1.04 17.06 10.52
CA PHE A 58 -2.30 17.23 9.80
C PHE A 58 -2.44 16.21 8.66
N LEU A 59 -3.69 15.91 8.29
CA LEU A 59 -4.01 15.12 7.10
C LEU A 59 -3.77 15.96 5.83
N THR A 60 -2.98 15.46 4.89
CA THR A 60 -2.74 16.18 3.63
C THR A 60 -3.97 16.14 2.72
N ASN A 61 -4.09 17.13 1.83
CA ASN A 61 -5.11 17.15 0.78
C ASN A 61 -4.69 16.29 -0.43
N GLU A 62 -4.11 15.12 -0.16
CA GLU A 62 -3.62 14.19 -1.18
C GLU A 62 -4.14 12.79 -0.86
N SER A 63 -4.62 12.11 -1.90
CA SER A 63 -5.03 10.72 -1.81
C SER A 63 -4.39 9.94 -2.94
N ILE A 64 -3.94 8.73 -2.62
CA ILE A 64 -3.34 7.80 -3.58
C ILE A 64 -4.25 6.60 -3.61
N HIS A 65 -4.67 6.19 -4.81
CA HIS A 65 -5.44 4.99 -5.03
C HIS A 65 -4.85 4.23 -6.25
N PRO A 66 -5.06 2.92 -6.34
CA PRO A 66 -4.67 2.16 -7.52
C PRO A 66 -5.40 2.64 -8.78
N ASP A 67 -4.72 2.57 -9.93
CA ASP A 67 -5.40 2.64 -11.23
C ASP A 67 -6.10 1.31 -11.52
N PHE A 68 -7.39 1.25 -11.21
CA PHE A 68 -8.18 0.05 -11.38
C PHE A 68 -8.35 -0.37 -12.85
N ASN A 69 -8.33 0.58 -13.80
CA ASN A 69 -8.43 0.27 -15.23
C ASN A 69 -7.15 -0.40 -15.73
N TYR A 70 -6.00 0.11 -15.30
CA TYR A 70 -4.72 -0.51 -15.59
C TYR A 70 -4.63 -1.92 -14.98
N LEU A 71 -5.02 -2.07 -13.70
CA LEU A 71 -5.01 -3.37 -13.02
C LEU A 71 -5.95 -4.39 -13.66
N GLN A 72 -7.13 -3.96 -14.14
CA GLN A 72 -8.07 -4.84 -14.85
C GLN A 72 -7.45 -5.46 -16.09
N ARG A 73 -6.68 -4.68 -16.87
CA ARG A 73 -5.99 -5.16 -18.08
C ARG A 73 -4.93 -6.22 -17.76
N LEU A 74 -4.22 -6.08 -16.64
CA LEU A 74 -3.26 -7.08 -16.18
C LEU A 74 -3.95 -8.38 -15.73
N SER A 75 -5.12 -8.27 -15.10
CA SER A 75 -5.86 -9.43 -14.58
C SER A 75 -6.49 -10.31 -15.66
N SER A 76 -6.87 -9.71 -16.80
CA SER A 76 -7.58 -10.42 -17.88
C SER A 76 -6.67 -11.34 -18.70
N GLY A 77 -5.36 -11.33 -18.42
CA GLY A 77 -4.36 -12.07 -19.18
C GLY A 77 -4.22 -11.53 -20.59
N SER A 78 -3.00 -11.29 -21.02
CA SER A 78 -2.71 -11.39 -22.45
C SER A 78 -3.13 -12.78 -22.89
N VAL A 79 -4.27 -12.90 -23.60
CA VAL A 79 -4.53 -14.07 -24.42
C VAL A 79 -3.39 -14.09 -25.43
N LEU A 80 -2.35 -14.90 -25.15
CA LEU A 80 -1.38 -15.28 -26.16
C LEU A 80 -2.16 -16.09 -27.19
N THR A 81 -2.57 -15.43 -28.26
CA THR A 81 -3.13 -16.09 -29.44
C THR A 81 -2.05 -16.99 -30.04
N GLY A 82 -2.21 -18.30 -29.84
CA GLY A 82 -1.71 -19.38 -30.70
C GLY A 82 -0.20 -19.45 -30.95
N ALA A 83 0.52 -20.21 -30.13
CA ALA A 83 1.73 -20.89 -30.59
C ALA A 83 1.35 -22.34 -30.94
N GLU A 84 1.54 -22.69 -32.21
CA GLU A 84 1.19 -23.97 -32.81
C GLU A 84 1.84 -25.18 -32.11
N ASN A 85 1.11 -26.29 -32.10
CA ASN A 85 1.55 -27.61 -31.66
C ASN A 85 2.77 -28.09 -32.48
N ARG A 86 3.91 -28.30 -31.81
CA ARG A 86 4.91 -29.32 -32.20
C ARG A 86 5.62 -29.92 -30.98
N GLY A 87 5.51 -31.24 -30.85
CA GLY A 87 6.53 -32.09 -30.22
C GLY A 87 6.45 -32.24 -28.71
N SER A 88 6.19 -33.46 -28.26
CA SER A 88 6.02 -33.91 -26.89
C SER A 88 7.31 -33.83 -26.04
N GLU A 89 7.29 -33.07 -24.95
CA GLU A 89 8.14 -33.25 -23.76
C GLU A 89 7.26 -33.12 -22.51
N CYS A 90 7.44 -34.02 -21.55
CA CYS A 90 6.46 -34.29 -20.50
C CYS A 90 6.35 -33.06 -19.59
N THR A 91 5.22 -32.35 -19.70
CA THR A 91 5.04 -31.07 -19.02
C THR A 91 4.15 -31.24 -17.81
N VAL A 92 4.72 -31.16 -16.60
CA VAL A 92 3.95 -31.16 -15.35
C VAL A 92 3.37 -29.76 -15.14
N PHE A 93 2.04 -29.71 -15.09
CA PHE A 93 1.30 -28.51 -14.75
C PHE A 93 0.93 -28.52 -13.27
N SER A 94 1.25 -27.45 -12.55
CA SER A 94 0.79 -27.25 -11.19
C SER A 94 0.30 -25.82 -10.99
N ARG A 95 -0.68 -25.62 -10.10
CA ARG A 95 -1.25 -24.31 -9.81
C ARG A 95 -1.28 -24.09 -8.31
N ILE A 96 -0.70 -22.99 -7.85
CA ILE A 96 -0.76 -22.56 -6.44
C ILE A 96 -1.24 -21.11 -6.42
N GLY A 97 -2.43 -20.88 -5.86
CA GLY A 97 -3.12 -19.57 -5.89
C GLY A 97 -3.61 -19.18 -7.28
N THR A 98 -3.32 -17.95 -7.72
CA THR A 98 -3.60 -17.44 -9.08
C THR A 98 -2.50 -17.72 -10.10
N ARG A 99 -1.41 -18.37 -9.68
CA ARG A 99 -0.26 -18.67 -10.54
C ARG A 99 -0.23 -20.13 -10.95
N SER A 100 0.04 -20.33 -12.23
CA SER A 100 0.29 -21.64 -12.83
C SER A 100 1.77 -21.79 -13.13
N TYR A 101 2.29 -22.99 -12.91
CA TYR A 101 3.66 -23.39 -13.15
C TYR A 101 3.65 -24.55 -14.14
N ILE A 102 4.58 -24.47 -15.07
CA ILE A 102 4.71 -25.40 -16.18
C ILE A 102 6.15 -25.87 -16.18
N TYR A 103 6.38 -27.13 -15.80
CA TYR A 103 7.72 -27.71 -15.73
C TYR A 103 7.85 -28.79 -16.80
N LYS A 104 8.86 -28.67 -17.66
CA LYS A 104 9.15 -29.66 -18.71
C LYS A 104 10.24 -30.60 -18.21
N ILE A 105 10.01 -31.91 -18.35
CA ILE A 105 10.97 -32.99 -18.08
C ILE A 105 11.52 -33.51 -19.40
#